data_AF-A0A090WDE6-F1
#
_entry.id   AF-A0A090WDE6-F1
#
_cell.length_a   1.000
_cell.length_b   1.000
_cell.length_c   1.000
_cell.angle_alpha   90.00
_cell.angle_beta   90.00
_cell.angle_gamma   90.00
#
_symmetry.space_group_name_H-M   'P 1'
#
loop_
_entity.id
_entity.type
_entity.pdbx_description
1 polymer ?
#
loop_
_entity_poly.entity_id
_entity_poly.type
_entity_poly.pdbx_seq_one_letter_code
_entity_poly.pdbx_strand_id
1 'polypeptide(L)'
;MKNTFFLILVTLFILTSCQENKESLQKLPNYLEESHSYAQPNDAVITHLDLDITVDFETQVISGTATYDIENSGSNQIILDSKYLEIESVTQNGEQTEFELGEFDESLGQPLTIAIKEDTKQIAVTYSTTAKTEALQWLTAQQTADKTNPFLFTQGQAILTRTWIPIQDSPQIRITYDATVKVPQDLWR
;
A
#
# COMPACT_ATOMS: atom_id res chain seq x y z
N MET A 1 28.75 6.41 -86.58
CA MET A 1 27.93 7.46 -85.95
C MET A 1 26.66 6.78 -85.46
N LYS A 2 26.21 6.75 -84.20
CA LYS A 2 26.62 7.30 -82.90
C LYS A 2 25.98 6.37 -81.84
N ASN A 3 26.72 6.09 -80.76
CA ASN A 3 26.21 5.60 -79.49
C ASN A 3 25.23 6.60 -78.87
N THR A 4 24.21 6.11 -78.13
CA THR A 4 23.71 6.68 -76.86
C THR A 4 22.73 5.68 -76.21
N PHE A 5 23.11 4.99 -75.13
CA PHE A 5 22.85 5.36 -73.72
C PHE A 5 21.40 5.04 -73.31
N PHE A 6 21.08 3.87 -72.74
CA PHE A 6 21.21 3.52 -71.31
C PHE A 6 20.72 4.62 -70.35
N LEU A 7 19.41 4.64 -70.05
CA LEU A 7 18.70 5.26 -68.91
C LEU A 7 17.21 5.28 -69.32
N ILE A 8 16.22 4.69 -68.66
CA ILE A 8 15.89 4.70 -67.24
C ILE A 8 15.16 3.39 -66.92
N LEU A 9 15.84 2.62 -66.07
CA LEU A 9 15.38 1.45 -65.36
C LEU A 9 14.49 1.93 -64.19
N VAL A 10 13.46 1.14 -63.84
CA VAL A 10 12.80 1.10 -62.52
C VAL A 10 12.00 2.35 -62.08
N THR A 11 10.72 2.43 -62.45
CA THR A 11 9.72 3.17 -61.65
C THR A 11 8.37 2.47 -61.68
N LEU A 12 8.28 1.24 -61.15
CA LEU A 12 6.97 0.62 -60.88
C LEU A 12 7.00 -0.51 -59.84
N PHE A 13 7.71 -0.33 -58.72
CA PHE A 13 7.68 -1.31 -57.63
C PHE A 13 7.96 -0.66 -56.26
N ILE A 14 7.12 0.29 -55.82
CA ILE A 14 7.11 0.70 -54.41
C ILE A 14 5.66 1.00 -54.00
N LEU A 15 4.86 -0.05 -53.86
CA LEU A 15 3.64 -0.03 -53.02
C LEU A 15 3.60 -1.32 -52.20
N THR A 16 4.73 -1.70 -51.60
CA THR A 16 4.69 -2.57 -50.43
C THR A 16 4.20 -1.72 -49.27
N SER A 17 2.89 -1.82 -49.04
CA SER A 17 2.20 -1.39 -47.83
C SER A 17 2.99 -1.91 -46.62
N CYS A 18 3.77 -1.03 -45.98
CA CYS A 18 4.17 -1.22 -44.60
C CYS A 18 2.89 -1.19 -43.76
N GLN A 19 2.31 -2.36 -43.54
CA GLN A 19 1.41 -2.54 -42.42
C GLN A 19 2.31 -2.46 -41.19
N GLU A 20 2.38 -1.28 -40.57
CA GLU A 20 2.95 -1.13 -39.24
C GLU A 20 2.19 -2.10 -38.33
N ASN A 21 2.81 -3.24 -38.03
CA ASN A 21 2.54 -3.95 -36.80
C ASN A 21 2.88 -2.95 -35.69
N LYS A 22 1.87 -2.21 -35.24
CA LYS A 22 1.90 -1.60 -33.92
C LYS A 22 1.97 -2.78 -32.95
N GLU A 23 3.19 -3.20 -32.65
CA GLU A 23 3.47 -3.86 -31.38
C GLU A 23 2.75 -3.01 -30.33
N SER A 24 1.76 -3.61 -29.67
CA SER A 24 1.11 -3.00 -28.53
C SER A 24 2.23 -2.66 -27.55
N LEU A 25 2.56 -1.37 -27.44
CA LEU A 25 3.45 -0.88 -26.40
C LEU A 25 2.91 -1.44 -25.08
N GLN A 26 3.57 -2.46 -24.54
CA GLN A 26 3.27 -2.94 -23.21
C GLN A 26 3.48 -1.74 -22.30
N LYS A 27 2.39 -1.25 -21.71
CA LYS A 27 2.40 -0.12 -20.78
C LYS A 27 3.40 -0.50 -19.68
N LEU A 28 4.47 0.29 -19.53
CA LEU A 28 5.45 0.06 -18.47
C LEU A 28 4.71 0.07 -17.11
N PRO A 29 5.09 -0.81 -16.18
CA PRO A 29 4.51 -0.79 -14.85
C PRO A 29 4.78 0.55 -14.17
N ASN A 30 3.81 1.04 -13.40
CA ASN A 30 3.94 2.29 -12.66
C ASN A 30 4.90 2.16 -11.47
N TYR A 31 5.05 0.93 -10.95
CA TYR A 31 5.87 0.61 -9.79
C TYR A 31 6.86 -0.53 -10.11
N LEU A 32 8.05 -0.46 -9.53
CA LEU A 32 9.03 -1.55 -9.62
C LEU A 32 8.74 -2.61 -8.57
N GLU A 33 9.03 -3.87 -8.88
CA GLU A 33 8.99 -4.94 -7.88
C GLU A 33 9.99 -4.67 -6.75
N GLU A 34 9.54 -4.87 -5.51
CA GLU A 34 10.31 -4.58 -4.29
C GLU A 34 10.27 -5.77 -3.35
N SER A 35 11.43 -6.23 -2.88
CA SER A 35 11.56 -7.42 -2.03
C SER A 35 11.18 -7.22 -0.57
N HIS A 36 10.96 -5.97 -0.14
CA HIS A 36 10.69 -5.62 1.25
C HIS A 36 9.21 -5.30 1.53
N SER A 37 8.33 -5.50 0.57
CA SER A 37 6.88 -5.36 0.72
C SER A 37 6.18 -6.46 -0.06
N TYR A 38 5.07 -6.96 0.48
CA TYR A 38 4.17 -7.89 -0.22
C TYR A 38 3.20 -7.16 -1.15
N ALA A 39 3.17 -5.84 -1.14
CA ALA A 39 2.26 -5.04 -1.94
C ALA A 39 2.43 -5.31 -3.44
N GLN A 40 1.31 -5.36 -4.15
CA GLN A 40 1.24 -5.48 -5.62
C GLN A 40 0.60 -4.22 -6.21
N PRO A 41 1.28 -3.05 -6.16
CA PRO A 41 0.68 -1.77 -6.51
C PRO A 41 0.40 -1.58 -8.01
N ASN A 42 0.92 -2.45 -8.88
CA ASN A 42 0.52 -2.49 -10.29
C ASN A 42 -0.86 -3.15 -10.49
N ASP A 43 -1.33 -3.95 -9.52
CA ASP A 43 -2.61 -4.66 -9.56
C ASP A 43 -3.69 -3.89 -8.78
N ALA A 44 -3.39 -3.51 -7.53
CA ALA A 44 -4.22 -2.63 -6.70
C ALA A 44 -3.37 -1.84 -5.70
N VAL A 45 -3.63 -0.54 -5.59
CA VAL A 45 -2.82 0.39 -4.79
C VAL A 45 -3.66 1.31 -3.92
N ILE A 46 -3.22 1.56 -2.69
CA ILE A 46 -3.83 2.55 -1.78
C ILE A 46 -3.41 3.98 -2.18
N THR A 47 -4.30 4.96 -2.05
CA THR A 47 -4.03 6.35 -2.42
C THR A 47 -4.30 7.36 -1.30
N HIS A 48 -5.23 7.03 -0.40
CA HIS A 48 -5.54 7.82 0.79
C HIS A 48 -5.79 6.89 1.98
N LEU A 49 -5.43 7.32 3.19
CA LEU A 49 -5.73 6.66 4.46
C LEU A 49 -6.55 7.59 5.35
N ASP A 50 -7.76 7.18 5.72
CA ASP A 50 -8.49 7.73 6.87
C ASP A 50 -8.26 6.79 8.07
N LEU A 51 -7.51 7.29 9.06
CA LEU A 51 -7.13 6.53 10.25
C LEU A 51 -7.94 6.98 11.47
N ASP A 52 -8.88 6.15 11.93
CA ASP A 52 -9.59 6.37 13.20
C ASP A 52 -9.11 5.36 14.25
N ILE A 53 -8.35 5.84 15.24
CA ILE A 53 -7.71 4.99 16.25
C ILE A 53 -7.89 5.52 17.67
N THR A 54 -7.84 4.61 18.63
CA THR A 54 -7.78 4.89 20.06
C THR A 54 -6.44 4.42 20.61
N VAL A 55 -5.79 5.28 21.40
CA VAL A 55 -4.52 5.00 22.07
C VAL A 55 -4.77 4.71 23.54
N ASP A 56 -4.59 3.46 23.94
CA ASP A 56 -4.72 3.03 25.33
C ASP A 56 -3.32 2.92 25.98
N PHE A 57 -3.01 3.86 26.87
CA PHE A 57 -1.76 3.89 27.61
C PHE A 57 -1.68 2.88 28.77
N GLU A 58 -2.82 2.37 29.25
CA GLU A 58 -2.87 1.36 30.31
C GLU A 58 -2.51 -0.01 29.74
N THR A 59 -3.13 -0.38 28.62
CA THR A 59 -2.87 -1.67 27.96
C THR A 59 -1.73 -1.61 26.93
N GLN A 60 -1.25 -0.42 26.57
CA GLN A 60 -0.26 -0.19 25.51
C GLN A 60 -0.69 -0.74 24.15
N VAL A 61 -1.97 -0.54 23.84
CA VAL A 61 -2.61 -0.98 22.61
C VAL A 61 -3.13 0.23 21.84
N ILE A 62 -2.91 0.22 20.52
CA ILE A 62 -3.65 1.05 19.57
C ILE A 62 -4.67 0.15 18.88
N SER A 63 -5.93 0.57 18.85
CA SER A 63 -7.00 -0.15 18.16
C SER A 63 -7.91 0.81 17.40
N GLY A 64 -8.50 0.33 16.31
CA GLY A 64 -9.39 1.13 15.48
C GLY A 64 -9.48 0.64 14.06
N THR A 65 -9.75 1.55 13.14
CA THR A 65 -9.99 1.25 11.73
C THR A 65 -9.09 2.09 10.84
N ALA A 66 -8.39 1.43 9.92
CA ALA A 66 -7.70 2.06 8.80
C ALA A 66 -8.54 1.89 7.54
N THR A 67 -9.05 3.00 7.02
CA THR A 67 -9.87 3.04 5.79
C THR A 67 -9.03 3.57 4.65
N TYR A 68 -8.99 2.85 3.54
CA TYR A 68 -8.18 3.19 2.38
C TYR A 68 -9.04 3.43 1.15
N ASP A 69 -8.82 4.56 0.49
CA ASP A 69 -9.20 4.70 -0.91
C ASP A 69 -8.18 3.94 -1.78
N ILE A 70 -8.67 3.23 -2.80
CA ILE A 70 -7.85 2.37 -3.66
C ILE A 70 -8.06 2.64 -5.15
N GLU A 71 -7.00 2.44 -5.91
CA GLU A 71 -7.05 2.28 -7.37
C GLU A 71 -6.86 0.80 -7.71
N ASN A 72 -7.89 0.19 -8.32
CA ASN A 72 -7.88 -1.20 -8.76
C ASN A 72 -7.67 -1.27 -10.28
N SER A 73 -6.64 -2.01 -10.73
CA SER A 73 -6.31 -2.24 -12.14
C SER A 73 -6.84 -3.58 -12.68
N GLY A 74 -7.96 -4.06 -12.13
CA GLY A 74 -8.62 -5.32 -12.54
C GLY A 74 -8.24 -6.53 -11.68
N SER A 75 -7.68 -6.29 -10.51
CA SER A 75 -7.39 -7.31 -9.50
C SER A 75 -8.65 -7.72 -8.73
N ASN A 76 -8.66 -8.97 -8.28
CA ASN A 76 -9.65 -9.50 -7.33
C ASN A 76 -9.16 -9.44 -5.87
N GLN A 77 -7.96 -8.91 -5.64
CA GLN A 77 -7.36 -8.78 -4.32
C GLN A 77 -6.49 -7.52 -4.21
N ILE A 78 -6.33 -7.05 -2.99
CA ILE A 78 -5.29 -6.09 -2.61
C ILE A 78 -4.51 -6.65 -1.42
N ILE A 79 -3.19 -6.51 -1.46
CA ILE A 79 -2.29 -7.02 -0.43
C ILE A 79 -1.72 -5.83 0.34
N LEU A 80 -1.88 -5.87 1.66
CA LEU A 80 -1.26 -4.96 2.62
C LEU A 80 -0.15 -5.70 3.38
N ASP A 81 0.91 -4.99 3.75
CA ASP A 81 1.88 -5.48 4.72
C ASP A 81 1.31 -5.37 6.14
N SER A 82 1.46 -6.44 6.93
CA SER A 82 1.11 -6.45 8.34
C SER A 82 2.16 -7.19 9.17
N LYS A 83 2.41 -6.78 10.41
CA LYS A 83 3.29 -7.52 11.32
C LYS A 83 2.81 -7.39 12.76
N TYR A 84 2.53 -8.52 13.40
CA TYR A 84 2.06 -8.56 14.80
C TYR A 84 0.79 -7.72 15.07
N LEU A 85 -0.10 -7.65 14.09
CA LEU A 85 -1.42 -7.04 14.22
C LEU A 85 -2.48 -8.13 14.41
N GLU A 86 -3.49 -7.84 15.23
CA GLU A 86 -4.70 -8.63 15.32
C GLU A 86 -5.76 -8.01 14.41
N ILE A 87 -6.16 -8.72 13.36
CA ILE A 87 -7.16 -8.26 12.39
C ILE A 87 -8.53 -8.79 12.81
N GLU A 88 -9.46 -7.88 13.09
CA GLU A 88 -10.80 -8.23 13.57
C GLU A 88 -11.79 -8.39 12.41
N SER A 89 -11.80 -7.46 11.46
CA SER A 89 -12.69 -7.49 10.30
C SER A 89 -12.17 -6.63 9.16
N VAL A 90 -12.62 -6.95 7.94
CA VAL A 90 -12.34 -6.17 6.74
C VAL A 90 -13.64 -5.93 5.98
N THR A 91 -13.81 -4.73 5.45
CA THR A 91 -14.91 -4.36 4.56
C THR A 91 -14.39 -3.82 3.23
N GLN A 92 -15.19 -3.98 2.17
CA GLN A 92 -15.01 -3.34 0.86
C GLN A 92 -16.27 -2.52 0.57
N ASN A 93 -16.13 -1.23 0.23
CA ASN A 93 -17.26 -0.31 0.02
C ASN A 93 -18.33 -0.37 1.15
N GLY A 94 -17.91 -0.60 2.40
CA GLY A 94 -18.79 -0.73 3.57
C GLY A 94 -19.46 -2.10 3.77
N GLU A 95 -19.25 -3.07 2.86
CA GLU A 95 -19.73 -4.45 3.00
C GLU A 95 -18.61 -5.38 3.48
N GLN A 96 -18.92 -6.36 4.33
CA GLN A 96 -17.93 -7.33 4.80
C GLN A 96 -17.29 -8.09 3.62
N THR A 97 -15.98 -8.31 3.69
CA THR A 97 -15.23 -9.09 2.71
C THR A 97 -14.31 -10.11 3.38
N GLU A 98 -13.84 -11.07 2.60
CA GLU A 98 -12.89 -12.08 3.05
C GLU A 98 -11.47 -11.51 3.07
N PHE A 99 -10.69 -11.94 4.05
CA PHE A 99 -9.27 -11.66 4.13
C PHE A 99 -8.51 -12.89 4.62
N GLU A 100 -7.23 -12.96 4.30
CA GLU A 100 -6.32 -14.01 4.72
C GLU A 100 -5.00 -13.38 5.18
N LEU A 101 -4.45 -13.91 6.27
CA LEU A 101 -3.07 -13.65 6.69
C LEU A 101 -2.20 -14.80 6.17
N GLY A 102 -1.24 -14.48 5.31
CA GLY A 102 -0.34 -15.47 4.72
C GLY A 102 0.73 -15.97 5.69
N GLU A 103 1.76 -16.62 5.15
CA GLU A 103 2.89 -17.11 5.95
C GLU A 103 3.64 -15.97 6.62
N PHE A 104 3.99 -16.18 7.89
CA PHE A 104 4.73 -15.22 8.69
C PHE A 104 6.24 -15.31 8.42
N ASP A 105 6.82 -14.18 8.02
CA ASP A 105 8.25 -13.92 7.94
C ASP A 105 8.71 -13.02 9.09
N GLU A 106 9.83 -13.38 9.73
CA GLU A 106 10.35 -12.65 10.89
C GLU A 106 10.74 -11.20 10.56
N SER A 107 11.22 -10.94 9.34
CA SER A 107 11.65 -9.61 8.90
C SER A 107 10.47 -8.80 8.37
N LEU A 108 9.70 -9.36 7.45
CA LEU A 108 8.68 -8.65 6.68
C LEU A 108 7.31 -8.63 7.34
N GLY A 109 7.05 -9.56 8.27
CA GLY A 109 5.70 -9.84 8.78
C GLY A 109 4.96 -10.81 7.87
N GLN A 110 3.70 -10.55 7.61
CA GLN A 110 2.85 -11.41 6.78
C GLN A 110 1.96 -10.57 5.86
N PRO A 111 1.66 -11.06 4.64
CA PRO A 111 0.73 -10.40 3.76
C PRO A 111 -0.69 -10.50 4.33
N LEU A 112 -1.39 -9.38 4.39
CA LEU A 112 -2.83 -9.33 4.58
C LEU A 112 -3.48 -9.20 3.20
N THR A 113 -3.96 -10.34 2.69
CA THR A 113 -4.65 -10.42 1.39
C THR A 113 -6.13 -10.17 1.60
N ILE A 114 -6.68 -9.15 0.94
CA ILE A 114 -8.09 -8.75 1.07
C ILE A 114 -8.78 -8.96 -0.27
N ALA A 115 -9.89 -9.70 -0.28
CA ALA A 115 -10.70 -9.88 -1.47
C ALA A 115 -11.41 -8.57 -1.85
N ILE A 116 -11.28 -8.15 -3.10
CA ILE A 116 -11.92 -6.95 -3.67
C ILE A 116 -12.60 -7.29 -5.00
N LYS A 117 -13.57 -6.47 -5.39
CA LYS A 117 -14.22 -6.50 -6.69
C LYS A 117 -13.58 -5.45 -7.61
N GLU A 118 -13.85 -5.57 -8.91
CA GLU A 118 -13.37 -4.62 -9.92
C GLU A 118 -13.86 -3.18 -9.64
N ASP A 119 -15.04 -3.04 -9.03
CA ASP A 119 -15.66 -1.77 -8.66
C ASP A 119 -15.36 -1.33 -7.22
N THR A 120 -14.54 -2.06 -6.46
CA THR A 120 -14.12 -1.63 -5.12
C THR A 120 -13.33 -0.33 -5.22
N LYS A 121 -13.77 0.68 -4.45
CA LYS A 121 -13.11 1.99 -4.34
C LYS A 121 -12.51 2.21 -2.98
N GLN A 122 -13.03 1.52 -1.97
CA GLN A 122 -12.59 1.66 -0.60
C GLN A 122 -12.52 0.31 0.09
N ILE A 123 -11.52 0.13 0.93
CA ILE A 123 -11.44 -0.97 1.91
C ILE A 123 -11.30 -0.39 3.31
N ALA A 124 -11.76 -1.09 4.34
CA ALA A 124 -11.51 -0.70 5.72
C ALA A 124 -11.12 -1.92 6.55
N VAL A 125 -10.04 -1.78 7.32
CA VAL A 125 -9.48 -2.84 8.17
C VAL A 125 -9.65 -2.41 9.62
N THR A 126 -10.40 -3.19 10.40
CA THR A 126 -10.50 -3.02 11.86
C THR A 126 -9.50 -3.94 12.53
N TYR A 127 -8.64 -3.39 13.39
CA TYR A 127 -7.50 -4.09 13.95
C TYR A 127 -7.06 -3.53 15.30
N SER A 128 -6.17 -4.27 15.95
CA SER A 128 -5.40 -3.79 17.11
C SER A 128 -3.93 -4.19 17.03
N THR A 129 -3.09 -3.38 17.68
CA THR A 129 -1.66 -3.69 17.86
C THR A 129 -1.47 -4.70 18.98
N THR A 130 -0.35 -5.43 18.95
CA THR A 130 0.01 -6.34 20.03
C THR A 130 1.25 -5.85 20.79
N ALA A 131 1.57 -6.50 21.91
CA ALA A 131 2.80 -6.25 22.66
C ALA A 131 4.10 -6.50 21.86
N LYS A 132 4.02 -7.10 20.66
CA LYS A 132 5.16 -7.34 19.76
C LYS A 132 5.36 -6.24 18.72
N THR A 133 4.50 -5.22 18.67
CA THR A 133 4.65 -4.10 17.74
C THR A 133 6.01 -3.42 17.90
N GLU A 134 6.68 -3.15 16.77
CA GLU A 134 8.09 -2.73 16.75
C GLU A 134 8.24 -1.21 16.55
N ALA A 135 7.23 -0.55 15.96
CA ALA A 135 7.27 0.88 15.69
C ALA A 135 6.90 1.78 16.88
N LEU A 136 6.31 1.23 17.95
CA LEU A 136 5.73 2.03 19.04
C LEU A 136 6.64 2.04 20.25
N GLN A 137 7.04 3.24 20.69
CA GLN A 137 7.76 3.42 21.95
C GLN A 137 6.84 4.07 22.98
N TRP A 138 6.41 3.26 23.94
CA TRP A 138 5.65 3.70 25.11
C TRP A 138 6.61 4.12 26.22
N LEU A 139 6.41 5.32 26.76
CA LEU A 139 7.14 5.86 27.89
C LEU A 139 6.19 6.08 29.07
N THR A 140 6.58 5.56 30.23
CA THR A 140 5.95 5.91 31.50
C THR A 140 6.18 7.38 31.81
N ALA A 141 5.34 7.98 32.68
CA ALA A 141 5.55 9.35 33.15
C ALA A 141 6.96 9.56 33.69
N GLN A 142 7.51 8.61 34.44
CA GLN A 142 8.86 8.73 34.99
C GLN A 142 9.97 8.82 33.92
N GLN A 143 9.71 8.38 32.69
CA GLN A 143 10.66 8.47 31.57
C GLN A 143 10.55 9.79 30.81
N THR A 144 9.47 10.57 30.99
CA THR A 144 9.28 11.87 30.33
C THR A 144 10.02 13.00 31.04
N ALA A 145 10.11 14.18 30.43
CA ALA A 145 10.82 15.31 31.02
C ALA A 145 10.10 15.89 32.26
N ASP A 146 8.77 15.97 32.20
CA ASP A 146 7.94 16.57 33.25
C ASP A 146 7.60 15.62 34.41
N LYS A 147 7.78 14.30 34.21
CA LYS A 147 7.47 13.24 35.19
C LYS A 147 5.99 13.11 35.56
N THR A 148 5.10 13.72 34.78
CA THR A 148 3.66 13.81 35.10
C THR A 148 2.80 12.93 34.20
N ASN A 149 3.10 12.90 32.90
CA ASN A 149 2.27 12.22 31.91
C ASN A 149 3.07 11.19 31.12
N PRO A 150 2.46 10.05 30.71
CA PRO A 150 3.09 9.12 29.78
C PRO A 150 3.27 9.76 28.40
N PHE A 151 4.07 9.11 27.56
CA PHE A 151 4.33 9.59 26.21
C PHE A 151 4.43 8.41 25.23
N LEU A 152 3.92 8.60 24.02
CA LEU A 152 4.01 7.64 22.93
C LEU A 152 4.60 8.35 21.72
N PHE A 153 5.54 7.70 21.04
CA PHE A 153 5.94 8.09 19.70
C PHE A 153 6.15 6.86 18.82
N THR A 154 6.10 7.09 17.52
CA THR A 154 6.25 6.06 16.49
C THR A 154 7.55 6.23 15.71
N GLN A 155 8.19 5.13 15.32
CA GLN A 155 9.31 5.11 14.37
C GLN A 155 9.02 4.08 13.26
N GLY A 156 8.56 4.57 12.10
CA GLY A 156 8.14 3.71 10.99
C GLY A 156 9.27 3.27 10.05
N GLN A 157 10.40 3.99 10.00
CA GLN A 157 11.51 3.62 9.11
C GLN A 157 12.24 2.36 9.61
N ALA A 158 12.61 1.40 8.76
CA ALA A 158 12.43 1.40 7.30
C ALA A 158 11.08 0.81 6.83
N ILE A 159 10.57 -0.20 7.54
CA ILE A 159 9.37 -0.98 7.18
C ILE A 159 8.58 -1.36 8.44
N LEU A 160 8.57 -0.48 9.44
CA LEU A 160 7.93 -0.74 10.73
C LEU A 160 6.52 -0.18 10.79
N THR A 161 6.09 0.64 9.83
CA THR A 161 4.71 1.16 9.78
C THR A 161 3.70 0.01 9.78
N ARG A 162 3.98 -1.06 9.03
CA ARG A 162 3.19 -2.31 9.01
C ARG A 162 2.99 -2.98 10.38
N THR A 163 3.77 -2.61 11.39
CA THR A 163 3.67 -3.18 12.75
C THR A 163 2.59 -2.53 13.60
N TRP A 164 2.06 -1.38 13.16
CA TRP A 164 1.01 -0.64 13.86
C TRP A 164 -0.10 -0.09 12.96
N ILE A 165 0.06 -0.13 11.64
CA ILE A 165 -0.99 0.13 10.65
C ILE A 165 -0.83 -0.91 9.52
N PRO A 166 -1.84 -1.72 9.18
CA PRO A 166 -1.75 -2.64 8.04
C PRO A 166 -1.78 -1.83 6.73
N ILE A 167 -0.70 -1.77 5.96
CA ILE A 167 -0.51 -0.79 4.86
C ILE A 167 0.38 -1.35 3.74
N GLN A 168 0.34 -0.78 2.53
CA GLN A 168 1.37 -1.05 1.52
C GLN A 168 2.66 -0.28 1.86
N ASP A 169 3.53 -0.89 2.66
CA ASP A 169 4.66 -0.25 3.34
C ASP A 169 5.92 -0.25 2.46
N SER A 170 5.82 0.49 1.35
CA SER A 170 6.88 0.72 0.37
C SER A 170 7.13 2.22 0.16
N PRO A 171 8.39 2.66 0.07
CA PRO A 171 8.72 4.06 -0.22
C PRO A 171 8.30 4.52 -1.64
N GLN A 172 7.97 3.58 -2.54
CA GLN A 172 7.47 3.89 -3.88
C GLN A 172 6.00 4.34 -3.86
N ILE A 173 5.23 3.91 -2.86
CA ILE A 173 3.80 4.19 -2.73
C ILE A 173 3.62 5.41 -1.85
N ARG A 174 3.02 6.47 -2.40
CA ARG A 174 2.75 7.72 -1.68
C ARG A 174 1.25 7.89 -1.52
N ILE A 175 0.82 8.05 -0.28
CA ILE A 175 -0.58 8.30 0.05
C ILE A 175 -0.73 9.64 0.75
N THR A 176 -1.94 10.19 0.66
CA THR A 176 -2.41 11.22 1.59
C THR A 176 -3.04 10.54 2.81
N TYR A 177 -3.18 11.26 3.92
CA TYR A 177 -3.89 10.71 5.07
C TYR A 177 -4.59 11.78 5.89
N ASP A 178 -5.71 11.39 6.48
CA ASP A 178 -6.40 12.06 7.58
C ASP A 178 -6.37 11.14 8.81
N ALA A 179 -6.33 11.71 10.01
CA ALA A 179 -6.25 10.93 11.25
C ALA A 179 -7.13 11.50 12.37
N THR A 180 -8.01 10.65 12.91
CA THR A 180 -8.71 10.87 14.17
C THR A 180 -8.05 10.01 15.25
N VAL A 181 -7.36 10.64 16.20
CA VAL A 181 -6.64 9.95 17.26
C VAL A 181 -7.28 10.24 18.61
N LYS A 182 -7.92 9.24 19.20
CA LYS A 182 -8.55 9.32 20.52
C LYS A 182 -7.50 9.01 21.59
N VAL A 183 -7.27 9.97 22.49
CA VAL A 183 -6.31 9.87 23.60
C VAL A 183 -6.97 10.25 24.93
N PRO A 184 -6.42 9.84 26.08
CA PRO A 184 -6.82 10.39 27.38
C PRO A 184 -6.86 11.92 27.39
N GLN A 185 -7.90 12.50 28.00
CA GLN A 185 -8.16 13.95 27.96
C GLN A 185 -6.98 14.79 28.48
N ASP A 186 -6.24 14.25 29.46
CA ASP A 186 -5.13 14.96 30.11
C ASP A 186 -3.86 15.03 29.23
N LEU A 187 -3.81 14.31 28.10
CA LEU A 187 -2.68 14.33 27.15
C LEU A 187 -2.86 15.33 26.00
N TRP A 188 -4.03 15.97 25.87
CA TRP A 188 -4.35 16.89 24.77
C TRP A 188 -4.29 18.38 25.18
N ARG A 189 -3.80 18.70 26.38
CA ARG A 189 -3.82 20.06 26.93
C ARG A 189 -2.53 20.85 26.73
#